data_AF-A0A2N0M620-F1
#
_entry.id   AF-A0A2N0M620-F1
#
_cell.length_a   1.000
_cell.length_b   1.000
_cell.length_c   1.000
_cell.angle_alpha   90.00
_cell.angle_beta   90.00
_cell.angle_gamma   90.00
#
_symmetry.space_group_name_H-M   'P 1'
#
loop_
_entity.id
_entity.type
_entity.pdbx_description
1 polymer ?
#
loop_
_entity_poly.entity_id
_entity_poly.type
_entity_poly.pdbx_seq_one_letter_code
_entity_poly.pdbx_strand_id
1 'polypeptide(L)' 'MSGALQGVKVLEIGSYVTGPYAGMLLGDLGAE' A
#
# COMPACT_ATOMS: atom_id res chain seq x y z
N MET A 1 -4.14 3.22 -16.76
CA MET A 1 -2.69 3.00 -16.56
C MET A 1 -2.58 2.04 -15.38
N SER A 2 -1.99 0.86 -15.55
CA SER A 2 -1.88 -0.09 -14.43
C SER A 2 -0.72 0.30 -13.52
N GLY A 3 -0.97 0.41 -12.22
CA GLY A 3 0.06 0.67 -11.22
C GLY A 3 1.06 -0.50 -11.13
N ALA A 4 2.27 -0.21 -10.63
CA ALA A 4 3.33 -1.22 -10.48
C ALA A 4 2.93 -2.40 -9.58
N LEU A 5 1.97 -2.20 -8.68
CA LEU A 5 1.45 -3.20 -7.74
C LEU A 5 0.01 -3.63 -8.04
N GLN A 6 -0.48 -3.42 -9.27
CA GLN A 6 -1.82 -3.86 -9.67
C GLN A 6 -2.03 -5.36 -9.38
N GLY A 7 -3.08 -5.68 -8.61
CA GLY A 7 -3.45 -7.05 -8.25
C GLY A 7 -2.75 -7.60 -7.02
N VAL A 8 -1.85 -6.83 -6.39
CA VAL A 8 -1.27 -7.16 -5.09
C VAL A 8 -2.24 -6.76 -3.99
N LYS A 9 -2.50 -7.67 -3.05
CA LYS A 9 -3.30 -7.41 -1.85
C LYS A 9 -2.41 -7.20 -0.64
N VAL A 10 -2.60 -6.11 0.09
CA VAL A 10 -1.79 -5.71 1.25
C VAL A 10 -2.64 -5.76 2.51
N LEU A 11 -2.22 -6.58 3.46
CA LEU A 11 -2.75 -6.54 4.83
C LEU A 11 -1.84 -5.64 5.67
N GLU A 12 -2.34 -4.47 6.05
CA GLU A 12 -1.61 -3.57 6.94
C GLU A 12 -1.88 -3.91 8.42
N ILE A 13 -0.79 -4.22 9.15
CA ILE A 13 -0.81 -4.45 10.61
C ILE A 13 0.18 -3.49 11.32
N GLY A 14 0.67 -2.49 10.59
CA GLY A 14 1.54 -1.45 11.13
C GLY A 14 0.78 -0.49 12.05
N SER A 15 1.51 0.25 12.88
CA SER A 15 0.93 1.25 13.79
C SER A 15 1.76 2.53 13.80
N TYR A 16 1.26 3.55 14.49
CA TYR A 16 1.86 4.88 14.56
C TYR A 16 1.95 5.53 13.18
N VAL A 17 3.02 6.27 12.89
CA VAL A 17 3.11 7.07 11.65
C VAL A 17 3.65 6.24 10.49
N THR A 18 4.67 5.43 10.72
CA THR A 18 5.39 4.71 9.66
C THR A 18 4.59 3.56 9.06
N GLY A 19 3.72 2.91 9.84
CA GLY A 19 2.83 1.85 9.36
C GLY A 19 1.87 2.35 8.28
N PRO A 20 0.91 3.24 8.62
CA PRO A 20 -0.03 3.82 7.66
C PRO A 20 0.64 4.53 6.49
N TYR A 21 1.81 5.14 6.70
CA TYR A 21 2.55 5.76 5.60
C TYR A 21 3.04 4.74 4.56
N ALA A 22 3.48 3.56 5.00
CA ALA A 22 3.86 2.49 4.09
C ALA A 22 2.66 1.99 3.27
N GLY A 23 1.48 1.78 3.89
CA GLY A 23 0.26 1.41 3.16
C GLY A 23 -0.16 2.44 2.12
N MET A 24 -0.09 3.73 2.46
CA MET A 24 -0.40 4.81 1.50
C MET A 24 0.54 4.78 0.28
N LEU A 25 1.85 4.64 0.49
CA LEU A 25 2.82 4.53 -0.62
C LEU A 25 2.54 3.31 -1.50
N LEU A 26 2.14 2.18 -0.92
CA LEU A 26 1.79 0.97 -1.67
C LEU A 26 0.47 1.15 -2.46
N GLY A 27 -0.50 1.86 -1.89
CA GLY A 27 -1.75 2.23 -2.55
C GLY A 27 -1.54 3.16 -3.76
N ASP A 28 -0.63 4.13 -3.65
CA ASP A 28 -0.25 5.01 -4.76
C ASP A 28 0.35 4.22 -5.95
N LEU A 29 0.97 3.06 -5.66
CA LEU A 29 1.49 2.14 -6.67
C LEU A 29 0.43 1.15 -7.20
N GLY A 30 -0.80 1.20 -6.70
CA GLY A 30 -1.95 0.43 -7.18
C GLY A 30 -2.22 -0.89 -6.45
N ALA A 31 -1.71 -1.06 -5.22
CA ALA A 31 -2.07 -2.17 -4.36
C ALA A 31 -3.48 -1.99 -3.73
N GLU A 32 -4.15 -3.10 -3.42
CA GLU A 32 -5.45 -3.16 -2.70
C GLU A 32 -5.31 -3.61 -1.25
#